data_AF-A0A2P2DZN2-F1
#
_entry.id   AF-A0A2P2DZN2-F1
#
_cell.length_a   1.000
_cell.length_b   1.000
_cell.length_c   1.000
_cell.angle_alpha   90.00
_cell.angle_beta   90.00
_cell.angle_gamma   90.00
#
_symmetry.space_group_name_H-M   'P 1'
#
loop_
_entity.id
_entity.type
_entity.pdbx_description
1 polymer ?
#
loop_
_entity_poly.entity_id
_entity_poly.type
_entity_poly.pdbx_seq_one_letter_code
_entity_poly.pdbx_strand_id
1 'polypeptide(L)'
;MKESLNKIFLIICSIHTFHCAAFPVHSVQKGVNPPFPNEFLKANLIFTGFHRFEREELKIRNELKKIGFSEDKISDTTIEFRLERNYPIYRYLWLHRMHAVLTVLSGGLLPYYTYADQRLKIQYWKDKELRKESRYDLSLHQWRGTLVLLVTIPYFPDQTFSDLFESSLQEELQK
;
A
#
# COMPACT_ATOMS: atom_id res chain seq x y z
N MET A 1 -13.49 -3.59 -48.53
CA MET A 1 -12.44 -2.82 -47.82
C MET A 1 -12.99 -2.07 -46.59
N LYS A 2 -14.14 -1.39 -46.66
CA LYS A 2 -14.76 -0.74 -45.47
C LYS A 2 -15.21 -1.73 -44.37
N GLU A 3 -15.78 -2.87 -44.74
CA GLU A 3 -16.23 -3.87 -43.75
C GLU A 3 -15.09 -4.54 -42.98
N SER A 4 -13.94 -4.79 -43.64
CA SER A 4 -12.77 -5.39 -42.98
C SER A 4 -12.15 -4.42 -41.97
N LEU A 5 -12.15 -3.12 -42.28
CA LEU A 5 -11.71 -2.06 -41.35
C LEU A 5 -12.60 -1.95 -40.11
N ASN A 6 -13.93 -2.04 -40.27
CA ASN A 6 -14.86 -2.04 -39.13
C ASN A 6 -14.70 -3.28 -38.22
N LYS A 7 -14.43 -4.46 -38.80
CA LYS A 7 -14.17 -5.68 -38.02
C LYS A 7 -12.85 -5.60 -37.26
N ILE A 8 -11.79 -5.08 -37.89
CA ILE A 8 -10.51 -4.84 -37.22
C ILE A 8 -10.67 -3.82 -36.09
N PHE A 9 -11.41 -2.73 -36.33
CA PHE A 9 -11.69 -1.72 -35.31
C PHE A 9 -12.46 -2.30 -34.11
N LEU A 10 -13.49 -3.13 -34.36
CA LEU A 10 -14.25 -3.80 -33.30
C LEU A 10 -13.39 -4.80 -32.49
N ILE A 11 -12.48 -5.54 -33.14
CA ILE A 11 -11.54 -6.44 -32.48
C ILE A 11 -10.54 -5.65 -31.62
N ILE A 12 -10.02 -4.53 -32.12
CA ILE A 12 -9.12 -3.64 -31.35
C ILE A 12 -9.87 -3.09 -30.13
N CYS A 13 -11.10 -2.60 -30.30
CA CYS A 13 -11.94 -2.12 -29.20
C CYS A 13 -12.27 -3.22 -28.18
N SER A 14 -12.56 -4.45 -28.62
CA SER A 14 -12.84 -5.55 -27.69
C SER A 14 -11.59 -5.96 -26.89
N ILE A 15 -10.42 -5.98 -27.54
CA ILE A 15 -9.14 -6.24 -26.84
C ILE A 15 -8.85 -5.14 -25.80
N HIS A 16 -9.22 -3.88 -26.06
CA HIS A 16 -9.03 -2.77 -25.10
C HIS A 16 -9.99 -2.82 -23.91
N THR A 17 -11.20 -3.37 -24.08
CA THR A 17 -12.10 -3.60 -22.93
C THR A 17 -11.56 -4.67 -21.96
N PHE A 18 -10.68 -5.57 -22.42
CA PHE A 18 -10.02 -6.57 -21.57
C PHE A 18 -8.66 -6.12 -21.01
N HIS A 19 -8.08 -5.02 -21.49
CA HIS A 19 -6.79 -4.50 -21.05
C HIS A 19 -6.87 -3.26 -20.13
N CYS A 20 -8.06 -2.87 -19.70
CA CYS A 20 -8.24 -1.90 -18.61
C CYS A 20 -7.96 -2.49 -17.20
N ALA A 21 -7.47 -3.72 -17.12
CA ALA A 21 -7.16 -4.37 -15.86
C ALA A 21 -5.73 -4.00 -15.42
N ALA A 22 -5.63 -3.20 -14.36
CA ALA A 22 -4.42 -3.18 -13.54
C ALA A 22 -4.07 -4.64 -13.20
N PHE A 23 -2.92 -5.11 -13.68
CA PHE A 23 -2.47 -6.49 -13.46
C PHE A 23 -2.36 -6.80 -11.96
N PRO A 24 -2.56 -8.07 -11.56
CA PRO A 24 -2.57 -8.47 -10.16
C PRO A 24 -1.27 -8.04 -9.47
N VAL A 25 -1.47 -7.40 -8.34
CA VAL A 25 -0.41 -6.88 -7.48
C VAL A 25 0.32 -8.07 -6.85
N HIS A 26 1.65 -8.05 -6.92
CA HIS A 26 2.49 -8.91 -6.09
C HIS A 26 2.93 -8.12 -4.87
N SER A 27 2.47 -8.53 -3.69
CA SER A 27 2.96 -8.05 -2.41
C SER A 27 3.95 -9.04 -1.85
N VAL A 28 5.08 -8.54 -1.37
CA VAL A 28 6.07 -9.34 -0.65
C VAL A 28 6.07 -8.84 0.79
N GLN A 29 5.48 -9.63 1.68
CA GLN A 29 5.58 -9.42 3.12
C GLN A 29 6.84 -10.10 3.64
N LYS A 30 7.71 -9.34 4.29
CA LYS A 30 8.83 -9.85 5.08
C LYS A 30 8.78 -9.19 6.45
N GLY A 31 8.49 -9.98 7.49
CA GLY A 31 8.44 -9.50 8.86
C GLY A 31 9.22 -10.39 9.81
N VAL A 32 9.91 -9.77 10.77
CA VAL A 32 10.52 -10.39 11.94
C VAL A 32 9.66 -9.96 13.13
N ASN A 33 8.81 -10.85 13.63
CA ASN A 33 7.72 -10.45 14.53
C ASN A 33 7.68 -11.33 15.79
N PRO A 34 8.09 -10.81 16.96
CA PRO A 34 7.76 -11.42 18.25
C PRO A 34 6.24 -11.34 18.55
N PRO A 35 5.69 -12.12 19.49
CA PRO A 35 4.27 -12.03 19.88
C PRO A 35 3.90 -10.69 20.54
N PHE A 36 2.60 -10.34 20.55
CA PHE A 36 2.09 -9.12 21.20
C PHE A 36 2.28 -9.20 22.73
N PRO A 37 3.02 -8.29 23.39
CA PRO A 37 3.27 -8.41 24.81
C PRO A 37 2.07 -7.91 25.63
N ASN A 38 1.55 -8.74 26.54
CA ASN A 38 0.38 -8.41 27.39
C ASN A 38 0.53 -7.12 28.22
N GLU A 39 1.76 -6.70 28.53
CA GLU A 39 2.05 -5.44 29.24
C GLU A 39 1.65 -4.18 28.44
N PHE A 40 1.33 -4.32 27.15
CA PHE A 40 0.89 -3.23 26.27
C PHE A 40 -0.63 -3.15 26.11
N LEU A 41 -1.43 -3.91 26.86
CA LEU A 41 -2.90 -3.79 26.82
C LEU A 41 -3.42 -2.41 27.26
N LYS A 42 -2.61 -1.65 28.00
CA LYS A 42 -2.89 -0.26 28.37
C LYS A 42 -1.72 0.64 27.97
N ALA A 43 -1.81 1.28 26.81
CA ALA A 43 -0.74 2.09 26.26
C ALA A 43 -1.26 3.36 25.58
N ASN A 44 -0.37 4.33 25.42
CA ASN A 44 -0.58 5.47 24.55
C ASN A 44 -0.42 5.04 23.08
N LEU A 45 -1.38 5.40 22.22
CA LEU A 45 -1.32 5.08 20.79
C LEU A 45 -0.85 6.30 19.99
N ILE A 46 0.23 6.13 19.23
CA ILE A 46 0.76 7.15 18.34
C ILE A 46 0.72 6.64 16.90
N PHE A 47 0.17 7.46 16.01
CA PHE A 47 0.12 7.18 14.57
C PHE A 47 0.97 8.20 13.83
N THR A 48 2.10 7.75 13.29
CA THR A 48 3.06 8.59 12.55
C THR A 48 2.96 8.27 11.06
N GLY A 49 2.75 9.28 10.21
CA GLY A 49 2.66 9.11 8.74
C GLY A 49 1.25 8.79 8.21
N PHE A 50 0.25 8.66 9.09
CA PHE A 50 -1.13 8.29 8.76
C PHE A 50 -2.02 9.42 8.21
N HIS A 51 -1.44 10.58 7.83
CA HIS A 51 -2.17 11.77 7.37
C HIS A 51 -3.18 11.57 6.21
N ARG A 52 -3.08 10.47 5.45
CA ARG A 52 -4.02 10.10 4.36
C ARG A 52 -4.72 8.77 4.61
N PHE A 53 -4.57 8.21 5.80
CA PHE A 53 -4.94 6.84 6.18
C PHE A 53 -5.78 6.84 7.47
N GLU A 54 -6.68 7.81 7.61
CA GLU A 54 -7.55 7.96 8.79
C GLU A 54 -8.48 6.76 8.99
N ARG A 55 -8.90 6.11 7.89
CA ARG A 55 -9.74 4.91 7.94
C ARG A 55 -8.99 3.73 8.54
N GLU A 56 -7.74 3.56 8.14
CA GLU A 56 -6.82 2.54 8.64
C GLU A 56 -6.49 2.80 10.10
N GLU A 57 -6.22 4.06 10.49
CA GLU A 57 -6.02 4.43 11.89
C GLU A 57 -7.24 4.03 12.75
N LEU A 58 -8.45 4.42 12.33
CA LEU A 58 -9.67 4.10 13.07
C LEU A 58 -9.88 2.57 13.17
N LYS A 59 -9.56 1.85 12.09
CA LYS A 59 -9.65 0.39 12.05
C LYS A 59 -8.70 -0.26 13.04
N ILE A 60 -7.44 0.18 13.11
CA ILE A 60 -6.46 -0.30 14.09
C ILE A 60 -6.97 -0.08 15.50
N ARG A 61 -7.46 1.12 15.81
CA ARG A 61 -8.02 1.43 17.14
C ARG A 61 -9.19 0.49 17.49
N ASN A 62 -10.05 0.18 16.52
CA ASN A 62 -11.17 -0.71 16.74
C ASN A 62 -10.74 -2.17 16.93
N GLU A 63 -9.78 -2.68 16.14
CA GLU A 63 -9.24 -4.04 16.31
C GLU A 63 -8.51 -4.19 17.64
N LEU A 64 -7.72 -3.19 18.05
CA LEU A 64 -7.09 -3.17 19.37
C LEU A 64 -8.15 -3.22 20.49
N LYS A 65 -9.22 -2.43 20.40
CA LYS A 65 -10.31 -2.47 21.39
C LYS A 65 -10.98 -3.84 21.47
N LYS A 66 -11.16 -4.54 20.35
CA LYS A 66 -11.75 -5.90 20.33
C LYS A 66 -10.90 -6.92 21.08
N ILE A 67 -9.58 -6.79 21.04
CA ILE A 67 -8.66 -7.66 21.78
C ILE A 67 -8.46 -7.22 23.24
N GLY A 68 -9.24 -6.25 23.73
CA GLY A 68 -9.21 -5.80 25.12
C GLY A 68 -8.21 -4.66 25.42
N PHE A 69 -7.65 -4.02 24.39
CA PHE A 69 -6.77 -2.87 24.56
C PHE A 69 -7.55 -1.64 25.06
N SER A 70 -6.94 -0.87 25.96
CA SER A 70 -7.44 0.42 26.44
C SER A 70 -6.40 1.51 26.20
N GLU A 71 -6.80 2.57 25.49
CA GLU A 71 -5.93 3.69 25.18
C GLU A 71 -5.75 4.60 26.40
N ASP A 72 -4.51 4.79 26.84
CA ASP A 72 -4.16 5.66 27.96
C ASP A 72 -3.06 6.64 27.54
N LYS A 73 -3.45 7.90 27.34
CA LYS A 73 -2.55 8.98 26.89
C LYS A 73 -1.46 9.34 27.90
N ILE A 74 -1.58 8.90 29.16
CA ILE A 74 -0.65 9.21 30.25
C ILE A 74 0.23 7.99 30.56
N SER A 75 0.00 6.84 29.92
CA SER A 75 0.79 5.62 30.15
C SER A 75 2.25 5.81 29.76
N ASP A 76 3.15 5.27 30.60
CA ASP A 76 4.60 5.17 30.32
C ASP A 76 4.91 4.18 29.18
N THR A 77 3.90 3.40 28.80
CA THR A 77 3.93 2.45 27.70
C THR A 77 3.29 3.08 26.46
N THR A 78 3.97 3.05 25.33
CA THR A 78 3.50 3.61 24.05
C THR A 78 3.60 2.59 22.93
N ILE A 79 2.56 2.45 22.12
CA ILE A 79 2.61 1.73 20.85
C ILE A 79 2.56 2.77 19.74
N GLU A 80 3.66 2.87 18.97
CA GLU A 80 3.73 3.72 17.79
C GLU A 80 3.53 2.88 16.53
N PHE A 81 2.48 3.20 15.78
CA PHE A 81 2.30 2.77 14.40
C PHE A 81 2.94 3.82 13.50
N ARG A 82 4.05 3.48 12.87
CA ARG A 82 4.77 4.38 11.96
C ARG A 82 4.70 3.86 10.53
N LEU A 83 4.07 4.63 9.67
CA LEU A 83 4.00 4.36 8.24
C LEU A 83 5.03 5.21 7.49
N GLU A 84 6.07 4.56 6.97
CA GLU A 84 7.13 5.17 6.17
C GLU A 84 6.87 4.93 4.69
N ARG A 85 7.06 5.96 3.85
CA ARG A 85 7.00 5.84 2.40
C ARG A 85 8.41 5.81 1.84
N ASN A 86 8.77 4.71 1.20
CA ASN A 86 10.03 4.58 0.49
C ASN A 86 9.78 4.98 -0.97
N TYR A 87 10.42 6.05 -1.41
CA TYR A 87 10.34 6.43 -2.82
C TYR A 87 11.08 5.39 -3.67
N PRO A 88 10.45 4.86 -4.72
CA PRO A 88 11.05 3.83 -5.56
C PRO A 88 12.30 4.37 -6.27
N ILE A 89 13.42 3.67 -6.14
CA ILE A 89 14.65 3.96 -6.87
C ILE A 89 14.68 3.09 -8.13
N TYR A 90 14.39 3.70 -9.28
CA TYR A 90 14.46 3.00 -10.56
C TYR A 90 15.90 2.99 -11.09
N ARG A 91 16.42 1.80 -11.41
CA ARG A 91 17.76 1.62 -12.00
C ARG A 91 17.98 2.47 -13.25
N TYR A 92 16.94 2.63 -14.07
CA TYR A 92 16.95 3.44 -15.28
C TYR A 92 15.79 4.44 -15.27
N LEU A 93 15.96 5.54 -14.51
CA LEU A 93 14.93 6.56 -14.35
C LEU A 93 14.47 7.19 -15.69
N TRP A 94 15.40 7.35 -16.64
CA TRP A 94 15.09 7.90 -17.96
C TRP A 94 14.19 6.95 -18.77
N LEU A 95 14.46 5.63 -18.76
CA LEU A 95 13.64 4.63 -19.43
C LEU A 95 12.24 4.60 -18.83
N HIS A 96 12.15 4.67 -17.50
CA HIS A 96 10.87 4.76 -16.81
C HIS A 96 10.09 6.00 -17.26
N ARG A 97 10.69 7.19 -17.26
CA ARG A 97 10.01 8.41 -17.75
C ARG A 97 9.61 8.32 -19.23
N MET A 98 10.45 7.76 -20.08
CA MET A 98 10.12 7.54 -21.49
C MET A 98 8.96 6.57 -21.67
N HIS A 99 8.91 5.52 -20.86
CA HIS A 99 7.80 4.58 -20.86
C HIS A 99 6.48 5.27 -20.46
N ALA A 100 6.50 6.17 -19.47
CA ALA A 100 5.32 6.97 -19.11
C ALA A 100 4.82 7.82 -20.29
N VAL A 101 5.74 8.49 -20.99
CA VAL A 101 5.42 9.31 -22.18
C VAL A 101 4.86 8.43 -23.30
N LEU A 102 5.49 7.28 -23.56
CA LEU A 102 5.04 6.33 -24.58
C LEU A 102 3.66 5.78 -24.27
N THR A 103 3.36 5.45 -23.01
CA THR A 103 2.02 5.04 -22.60
C THR A 103 0.99 6.13 -22.91
N VAL A 104 1.27 7.38 -22.53
CA VAL A 104 0.38 8.52 -22.83
C VAL A 104 0.18 8.69 -24.34
N LEU A 105 1.26 8.72 -25.12
CA LEU A 105 1.22 8.86 -26.58
C LEU A 105 0.53 7.68 -27.27
N SER A 106 0.64 6.47 -26.71
CA SER A 106 -0.02 5.28 -27.24
C SER A 106 -1.47 5.15 -26.81
N GLY A 107 -2.05 6.15 -26.12
CA GLY A 107 -3.42 6.08 -25.61
C GLY A 107 -3.67 4.92 -24.63
N GLY A 108 -2.60 4.31 -24.08
CA GLY A 108 -2.70 3.27 -23.06
C GLY A 108 -2.48 1.85 -23.57
N LEU A 109 -2.24 1.71 -24.88
CA LEU A 109 -1.82 0.46 -25.51
C LEU A 109 -0.58 -0.16 -24.86
N LEU A 110 0.39 0.67 -24.45
CA LEU A 110 1.59 0.24 -23.76
C LEU A 110 1.41 0.50 -22.25
N PRO A 111 1.25 -0.53 -21.40
CA PRO A 111 1.01 -0.31 -19.98
C PRO A 111 2.25 0.21 -19.27
N TYR A 112 2.10 1.23 -18.43
CA TYR A 112 3.17 1.80 -17.62
C TYR A 112 3.34 1.08 -16.29
N TYR A 113 4.52 0.55 -16.03
CA TYR A 113 4.84 -0.05 -14.75
C TYR A 113 5.18 0.99 -13.68
N THR A 114 4.56 0.88 -12.50
CA THR A 114 4.92 1.61 -11.28
C THR A 114 5.22 0.64 -10.15
N TYR A 115 6.27 0.95 -9.40
CA TYR A 115 6.58 0.32 -8.12
C TYR A 115 6.37 1.36 -7.01
N ALA A 116 5.81 0.93 -5.90
CA ALA A 116 5.68 1.77 -4.74
C ALA A 116 5.96 0.93 -3.48
N ASP A 117 6.77 1.47 -2.58
CA ASP A 117 7.26 0.76 -1.42
C ASP A 117 6.91 1.55 -0.16
N GLN A 118 6.36 0.87 0.82
CA GLN A 118 6.01 1.45 2.11
C GLN A 118 6.41 0.48 3.21
N ARG A 119 6.65 0.99 4.40
CA ARG A 119 6.99 0.19 5.56
C ARG A 119 6.11 0.59 6.72
N LEU A 120 5.35 -0.37 7.23
CA LEU A 120 4.68 -0.23 8.52
C LEU A 120 5.62 -0.76 9.61
N LYS A 121 5.94 0.10 10.57
CA LYS A 121 6.62 -0.28 11.81
C LYS A 121 5.63 -0.19 12.95
N ILE A 122 5.58 -1.23 13.77
CA ILE A 122 4.84 -1.23 15.03
C ILE A 122 5.89 -1.29 16.13
N GLN A 123 6.10 -0.14 16.78
CA GLN A 123 7.12 0.03 17.80
C GLN A 123 6.49 0.08 19.17
N TYR A 124 7.01 -0.74 20.08
CA TYR A 124 6.55 -0.87 21.45
C TYR A 124 7.59 -0.22 22.35
N TRP A 125 7.21 0.90 22.97
CA TRP A 125 8.06 1.70 23.82
C TRP A 125 7.60 1.61 25.28
N LYS A 126 8.54 1.54 26.21
CA LYS A 126 8.27 1.61 27.65
C LYS A 126 9.36 2.45 28.29
N ASP A 127 8.98 3.48 29.05
CA ASP A 127 9.94 4.41 29.68
C ASP A 127 10.93 5.03 28.67
N LYS A 128 10.48 5.26 27.43
CA LYS A 128 11.27 5.74 26.28
C LYS A 128 12.32 4.76 25.75
N GLU A 129 12.35 3.52 26.23
CA GLU A 129 13.15 2.44 25.65
C GLU A 129 12.32 1.64 24.64
N LEU A 130 12.89 1.38 23.46
CA LEU A 130 12.29 0.51 22.45
C LEU A 130 12.39 -0.94 22.93
N ARG A 131 11.26 -1.55 23.30
CA ARG A 131 11.18 -2.94 23.77
C ARG A 131 11.03 -3.93 22.62
N LYS A 132 10.21 -3.58 21.64
CA LYS A 132 9.91 -4.43 20.48
C LYS A 132 9.65 -3.56 19.25
N GLU A 133 10.02 -4.09 18.09
CA GLU A 133 9.64 -3.51 16.81
C GLU A 133 9.24 -4.63 15.86
N SER A 134 8.01 -4.57 15.34
CA SER A 134 7.56 -5.38 14.22
C SER A 134 7.68 -4.56 12.94
N ARG A 135 8.17 -5.17 11.86
CA ARG A 135 8.37 -4.51 10.56
C ARG A 135 7.60 -5.23 9.48
N TYR A 136 6.86 -4.46 8.69
CA TYR A 136 6.08 -4.95 7.56
C TYR A 136 6.40 -4.11 6.34
N ASP A 137 7.17 -4.70 5.43
CA ASP A 137 7.39 -4.11 4.11
C ASP A 137 6.15 -4.37 3.23
N LEU A 138 5.61 -3.29 2.69
CA LEU A 138 4.40 -3.22 1.86
C LEU A 138 4.82 -2.76 0.46
N SER A 139 5.15 -3.72 -0.40
CA SER A 139 5.51 -3.46 -1.78
C SER A 139 4.32 -3.59 -2.71
N LEU A 140 4.12 -2.63 -3.60
CA LEU A 140 3.08 -2.66 -4.62
C LEU A 140 3.67 -2.55 -6.02
N HIS A 141 3.43 -3.59 -6.81
CA HIS A 141 3.81 -3.67 -8.21
C HIS A 141 2.56 -3.50 -9.07
N GLN A 142 2.52 -2.49 -9.95
CA GLN A 142 1.35 -2.21 -10.76
C GLN A 142 1.69 -1.86 -12.19
N TRP A 143 0.81 -2.26 -13.10
CA TRP A 143 0.82 -1.86 -14.50
C TRP A 143 -0.40 -0.96 -14.77
N ARG A 144 -0.20 0.22 -15.35
CA ARG A 144 -1.22 1.28 -15.51
C ARG A 144 -1.41 1.65 -16.97
N GLY A 145 -2.65 1.70 -17.46
CA GLY A 145 -2.99 2.27 -18.77
C GLY A 145 -3.12 3.81 -18.75
N THR A 146 -3.39 4.43 -19.91
CA THR A 146 -3.37 5.91 -20.07
C THR A 146 -4.49 6.65 -19.38
N LEU A 147 -5.67 6.05 -19.27
CA LEU A 147 -6.78 6.61 -18.48
C LEU A 147 -6.42 6.71 -16.98
N VAL A 148 -5.52 5.84 -16.53
CA VAL A 148 -5.03 5.81 -15.14
C VAL A 148 -3.90 6.81 -14.96
N LEU A 149 -2.96 6.96 -15.92
CA LEU A 149 -1.81 7.87 -15.78
C LEU A 149 -2.16 9.35 -15.61
N LEU A 150 -3.17 9.86 -16.31
CA LEU A 150 -3.56 11.27 -16.23
C LEU A 150 -4.25 11.62 -14.90
N VAL A 151 -4.88 10.64 -14.24
CA VAL A 151 -5.67 10.84 -13.02
C VAL A 151 -4.92 10.39 -11.75
N THR A 152 -3.97 9.45 -11.87
CA THR A 152 -3.31 8.79 -10.72
C THR A 152 -1.84 9.13 -10.54
N ILE A 153 -1.46 10.35 -10.89
CA ILE A 153 -0.23 10.96 -10.40
C ILE A 153 -0.36 11.07 -8.86
N PRO A 154 0.50 10.56 -7.97
CA PRO A 154 1.19 9.28 -7.80
C PRO A 154 0.51 8.49 -6.64
N TYR A 155 -0.78 8.19 -6.79
CA TYR A 155 -1.56 7.56 -5.72
C TYR A 155 -1.40 6.04 -5.77
N PHE A 156 -1.06 5.46 -4.62
CA PHE A 156 -1.39 4.06 -4.34
C PHE A 156 -2.92 3.93 -4.50
N PRO A 157 -3.47 2.87 -5.12
CA PRO A 157 -4.91 2.66 -5.04
C PRO A 157 -5.24 2.39 -3.57
N ASP A 158 -6.01 3.30 -2.98
CA ASP A 158 -6.33 3.27 -1.54
C ASP A 158 -6.89 1.91 -1.11
N GLN A 159 -7.69 1.25 -1.96
CA GLN A 159 -8.22 -0.09 -1.67
C GLN A 159 -7.11 -1.15 -1.53
N THR A 160 -6.20 -1.25 -2.50
CA THR A 160 -5.13 -2.26 -2.43
C THR A 160 -4.15 -1.99 -1.30
N PHE A 161 -3.89 -0.72 -0.99
CA PHE A 161 -3.14 -0.36 0.20
C PHE A 161 -3.85 -0.84 1.48
N SER A 162 -5.14 -0.51 1.61
CA SER A 162 -5.96 -0.88 2.76
C SER A 162 -5.98 -2.40 2.97
N ASP A 163 -6.11 -3.19 1.90
CA ASP A 163 -6.13 -4.65 1.98
C ASP A 163 -4.78 -5.22 2.47
N LEU A 164 -3.67 -4.70 1.92
CA LEU A 164 -2.32 -5.11 2.33
C LEU A 164 -2.01 -4.71 3.76
N PHE A 165 -2.43 -3.50 4.14
CA PHE A 165 -2.32 -2.99 5.49
C PHE A 165 -3.11 -3.86 6.47
N GLU A 166 -4.37 -4.16 6.16
CA GLU A 166 -5.23 -5.02 6.96
C GLU A 166 -4.63 -6.40 7.16
N SER A 167 -4.15 -7.03 6.09
CA SER A 167 -3.52 -8.35 6.20
C SER A 167 -2.30 -8.34 7.13
N SER A 168 -1.50 -7.28 7.07
CA SER A 168 -0.31 -7.11 7.92
C SER A 168 -0.67 -6.85 9.37
N LEU A 169 -1.74 -6.09 9.60
CA LEU A 169 -2.28 -5.83 10.93
C LEU A 169 -2.87 -7.11 11.54
N GLN A 170 -3.68 -7.86 10.80
CA GLN A 170 -4.25 -9.13 11.27
C GLN A 170 -3.15 -10.13 11.64
N GLU A 171 -2.06 -10.17 10.88
CA GLU A 171 -0.92 -11.03 11.20
C GLU A 171 -0.22 -10.65 12.53
N GLU A 172 -0.09 -9.35 12.85
CA GLU A 172 0.44 -8.91 14.16
C GLU A 172 -0.54 -9.25 15.29
N LEU A 173 -1.85 -9.08 15.08
CA LEU A 173 -2.85 -9.21 16.14
C LEU A 173 -3.27 -10.65 16.44
N GLN A 174 -3.10 -11.59 15.51
CA GLN A 174 -3.50 -13.00 15.68
C GLN A 174 -2.38 -13.91 16.23
N LYS A 175 -1.17 -13.39 16.49
CA LYS A 175 -0.02 -14.14 17.00
C LYS A 175 0.28 -13.82 18.46
#